data_AF-A0A4Y6PP43-F1
#
_entry.id   AF-A0A4Y6PP43-F1
#
_cell.length_a   1.000
_cell.length_b   1.000
_cell.length_c   1.000
_cell.angle_alpha   90.00
_cell.angle_beta   90.00
_cell.angle_gamma   90.00
#
_symmetry.space_group_name_H-M   'P 1'
#
loop_
_entity.id
_entity.type
_entity.pdbx_description
1 polymer ?
#
loop_
_entity_poly.entity_id
_entity_poly.type
_entity_poly.pdbx_seq_one_letter_code
_entity_poly.pdbx_strand_id
1 'polypeptide(L)'
;MWLFGRKKQTEDAPTLAELFREARARHGMSRKECAHAAGYQNVTKGCRRLCEIERGEADFPDERVLARFATALDIDDEEVRRAQRVEIARHDAPTDPEILVQWAPKIVAPLECSSKLSRRKALKVASNFARKNHKDVVVCLSELRRVYIDPNGARTETLEVPWSSLEGELPDVPVRAVA
;
A
#
# COMPACT_ATOMS: atom_id res chain seq x y z
N MET A 1 -17.68 8.80 33.86
CA MET A 1 -17.28 7.65 33.04
C MET A 1 -17.55 7.99 31.58
N TRP A 2 -16.55 8.53 30.89
CA TRP A 2 -16.46 8.67 29.43
C TRP A 2 -14.97 8.65 29.08
N LEU A 3 -14.54 7.58 28.40
CA LEU A 3 -13.18 7.35 27.93
C LEU A 3 -13.03 8.04 26.57
N PHE A 4 -12.35 9.18 26.52
CA PHE A 4 -11.87 9.75 25.26
C PHE A 4 -10.41 10.17 25.42
N GLY A 5 -9.52 9.40 24.78
CA GLY A 5 -8.09 9.65 24.84
C GLY A 5 -7.21 8.60 24.16
N ARG A 6 -7.59 8.10 22.97
CA ARG A 6 -6.65 7.38 22.08
C ARG A 6 -6.72 7.98 20.68
N LYS A 7 -5.99 9.07 20.45
CA LYS A 7 -5.75 9.67 19.13
C LYS A 7 -4.26 9.96 18.91
N LYS A 8 -3.38 9.05 19.35
CA LYS A 8 -1.91 9.27 19.27
C LYS A 8 -1.07 8.06 18.85
N GLN A 9 -1.67 6.95 18.42
CA GLN A 9 -0.92 5.69 18.24
C GLN A 9 -0.40 5.42 16.82
N THR A 10 -0.80 6.20 15.81
CA THR A 10 -0.37 5.95 14.42
C THR A 10 0.79 6.82 13.93
N GLU A 11 1.09 7.95 14.58
CA GLU A 11 2.16 8.86 14.11
C GLU A 11 3.57 8.41 14.53
N ASP A 12 3.70 7.58 15.57
CA ASP A 12 5.00 7.15 16.12
C ASP A 12 5.30 5.66 15.89
N ALA A 13 4.47 4.94 15.14
CA ALA A 13 4.71 3.52 14.87
C ALA A 13 5.79 3.34 13.81
N PRO A 14 6.75 2.42 13.99
CA PRO A 14 7.81 2.20 13.02
C PRO A 14 7.24 1.63 11.71
N THR A 15 7.94 1.93 10.62
CA THR A 15 7.74 1.21 9.35
C THR A 15 8.12 -0.27 9.50
N LEU A 16 7.73 -1.11 8.54
CA LEU A 16 8.23 -2.49 8.48
C LEU A 16 9.76 -2.54 8.40
N ALA A 17 10.36 -1.65 7.61
CA ALA A 17 11.79 -1.59 7.43
C ALA A 17 12.53 -1.29 8.74
N GLU A 18 12.02 -0.35 9.54
CA GLU A 18 12.57 0.00 10.86
C GLU A 18 12.34 -1.12 11.86
N LEU A 19 11.11 -1.64 11.96
CA LEU A 19 10.71 -2.68 12.91
C LEU A 19 11.63 -3.92 12.80
N PHE A 20 11.79 -4.46 11.59
CA PHE A 20 12.60 -5.66 11.38
C PHE A 20 14.10 -5.41 11.59
N ARG A 21 14.60 -4.23 11.18
CA ARG A 21 16.01 -3.86 11.34
C ARG A 21 16.38 -3.68 12.82
N GLU A 22 15.53 -3.03 13.59
CA GLU A 22 15.71 -2.81 15.02
C GLU A 22 15.58 -4.11 15.81
N ALA A 23 14.58 -4.94 15.50
CA ALA A 23 14.44 -6.26 16.11
C ALA A 23 15.69 -7.12 15.86
N ARG A 24 16.16 -7.20 14.60
CA ARG A 24 17.39 -7.94 14.30
C ARG A 24 18.61 -7.39 15.06
N ALA A 25 18.77 -6.08 15.15
CA ALA A 25 19.85 -5.46 15.90
C ALA A 25 19.77 -5.79 17.40
N ARG A 26 18.57 -5.78 17.98
CA ARG A 26 18.31 -6.12 19.40
C ARG A 26 18.70 -7.56 19.73
N HIS A 27 18.47 -8.50 18.81
CA HIS A 27 18.89 -9.90 18.95
C HIS A 27 20.36 -10.13 18.58
N GLY A 28 21.08 -9.11 18.10
CA GLY A 28 22.48 -9.25 17.68
C GLY A 28 22.68 -10.18 16.48
N MET A 29 21.63 -10.46 15.70
CA MET A 29 21.68 -11.44 14.62
C MET A 29 22.17 -10.80 13.32
N SER A 30 23.01 -11.53 12.58
CA SER A 30 23.25 -11.26 11.17
C SER A 30 22.01 -11.63 10.34
N ARG A 31 21.90 -11.09 9.12
CA ARG A 31 20.84 -11.51 8.18
C ARG A 31 20.90 -13.00 7.85
N LYS A 32 22.12 -13.58 7.86
CA LYS A 32 22.34 -15.01 7.60
C LYS A 32 21.74 -15.87 8.70
N GLU A 33 22.00 -15.53 9.96
CA GLU A 33 21.44 -16.24 11.11
C GLU A 33 19.92 -16.11 11.15
N CYS A 34 19.39 -14.91 10.89
CA CYS A 34 17.95 -14.70 10.82
C CYS A 34 17.30 -15.51 9.69
N ALA A 35 17.94 -15.60 8.50
CA ALA A 35 17.45 -16.45 7.41
C ALA A 35 17.41 -17.94 7.79
N HIS A 36 18.43 -18.43 8.50
CA HIS A 36 18.43 -19.80 9.04
C HIS A 36 17.31 -20.01 10.08
N ALA A 37 17.17 -19.10 11.04
CA ALA A 37 16.14 -19.16 12.08
C ALA A 37 14.73 -19.10 11.48
N ALA A 38 14.54 -18.32 10.42
CA ALA A 38 13.29 -18.26 9.64
C ALA A 38 13.06 -19.50 8.77
N GLY A 39 13.92 -20.53 8.81
CA GLY A 39 13.76 -21.82 8.14
C GLY A 39 14.09 -21.81 6.63
N TYR A 40 14.88 -20.86 6.13
CA TYR A 40 15.25 -20.85 4.72
C TYR A 40 16.33 -21.90 4.42
N GLN A 41 16.00 -22.86 3.57
CA GLN A 41 16.99 -23.82 3.03
C GLN A 41 18.00 -23.11 2.12
N ASN A 42 17.51 -22.20 1.27
CA ASN A 42 18.36 -21.30 0.50
C ASN A 42 18.58 -20.00 1.28
N VAL A 43 19.70 -19.95 2.00
CA VAL A 43 20.07 -18.84 2.89
C VAL A 43 20.24 -17.53 2.12
N THR A 44 20.85 -17.57 0.94
CA THR A 44 21.04 -16.38 0.09
C THR A 44 19.69 -15.74 -0.27
N LYS A 45 18.68 -16.55 -0.61
CA LYS A 45 17.32 -16.08 -0.86
C LYS A 45 16.68 -15.47 0.39
N GLY A 46 16.87 -16.09 1.56
CA GLY A 46 16.38 -15.56 2.83
C GLY A 46 17.03 -14.22 3.18
N CYS A 47 18.36 -14.12 3.08
CA CYS A 47 19.11 -12.88 3.29
C CYS A 47 18.63 -11.77 2.35
N ARG A 48 18.41 -12.07 1.06
CA ARG A 48 17.94 -11.09 0.09
C ARG A 48 16.57 -10.55 0.48
N ARG A 49 15.61 -11.43 0.80
CA ARG A 49 14.26 -11.03 1.21
C ARG A 49 14.26 -10.18 2.48
N LEU A 50 15.02 -10.59 3.50
CA LEU A 50 15.14 -9.80 4.72
C LEU A 50 15.79 -8.43 4.44
N CYS A 51 16.78 -8.39 3.55
CA CYS A 51 17.40 -7.14 3.13
C CYS A 51 16.42 -6.22 2.38
N GLU A 52 15.60 -6.76 1.47
CA GLU A 52 14.54 -6.03 0.77
C GLU A 52 13.54 -5.42 1.78
N ILE A 53 13.11 -6.20 2.78
CA ILE A 53 12.23 -5.72 3.87
C ILE A 53 12.90 -4.60 4.67
N GLU A 54 14.11 -4.83 5.20
CA GLU A 54 14.83 -3.87 6.06
C GLU A 54 15.17 -2.56 5.35
N ARG A 55 15.24 -2.56 4.02
CA ARG A 55 15.49 -1.37 3.21
C ARG A 55 14.21 -0.65 2.77
N GLY A 56 13.04 -1.25 2.97
CA GLY A 56 11.79 -0.74 2.41
C GLY A 56 11.75 -0.85 0.89
N GLU A 57 12.50 -1.79 0.30
CA GLU A 57 12.44 -2.08 -1.16
C GLU A 57 11.27 -3.01 -1.51
N ALA A 58 10.61 -3.58 -0.49
CA ALA A 58 9.42 -4.38 -0.61
C ALA A 58 8.26 -3.70 0.13
N ASP A 59 7.49 -2.88 -0.59
CA ASP A 59 6.37 -2.10 -0.06
C ASP A 59 5.30 -2.99 0.58
N PHE A 60 5.04 -4.16 -0.03
CA PHE A 60 4.07 -5.14 0.43
C PHE A 60 4.67 -6.55 0.41
N PRO A 61 5.54 -6.92 1.37
CA PRO A 61 6.12 -8.25 1.43
C PRO A 61 5.04 -9.30 1.69
N ASP A 62 5.20 -10.50 1.14
CA ASP A 62 4.31 -11.65 1.36
C ASP A 62 4.13 -11.96 2.85
N GLU A 63 2.89 -12.17 3.29
CA GLU A 63 2.55 -12.35 4.72
C GLU A 63 3.27 -13.55 5.34
N ARG A 64 3.44 -14.65 4.60
CA ARG A 64 4.18 -15.82 5.09
C ARG A 64 5.66 -15.53 5.22
N VAL A 65 6.20 -14.66 4.37
CA VAL A 65 7.59 -14.18 4.51
C VAL A 65 7.74 -13.32 5.76
N LEU A 66 6.81 -12.39 6.00
CA LEU A 66 6.81 -11.55 7.20
C LEU A 66 6.69 -12.40 8.47
N ALA A 67 5.72 -13.30 8.54
CA ALA A 67 5.48 -14.16 9.70
C ALA A 67 6.73 -14.98 10.06
N ARG A 68 7.41 -15.57 9.07
CA ARG A 68 8.64 -16.35 9.31
C ARG A 68 9.77 -15.53 9.92
N PHE A 69 9.97 -14.31 9.43
CA PHE A 69 11.01 -13.43 9.98
C PHE A 69 10.59 -12.82 11.32
N ALA A 70 9.30 -12.50 11.50
CA ALA A 70 8.77 -12.01 12.76
C ALA A 70 8.94 -13.04 13.88
N THR A 71 8.59 -14.31 13.63
CA THR A 71 8.86 -15.42 14.57
C THR A 71 10.35 -15.57 14.87
N ALA A 72 11.22 -15.48 13.85
CA ALA A 72 12.67 -15.61 14.04
C ALA A 72 13.29 -14.45 14.84
N LEU A 73 12.63 -13.29 14.86
CA LEU A 73 13.08 -12.06 15.51
C LEU A 73 12.23 -11.69 16.74
N ASP A 74 11.38 -12.60 17.21
CA ASP A 74 10.48 -12.41 18.36
C ASP A 74 9.66 -11.11 18.28
N ILE A 75 9.15 -10.80 17.08
CA ILE A 75 8.30 -9.63 16.82
C ILE A 75 6.84 -10.04 16.98
N ASP A 76 6.07 -9.26 17.75
CA ASP A 76 4.65 -9.53 17.95
C ASP A 76 3.84 -9.24 16.67
N ASP A 77 2.86 -10.11 16.38
CA ASP A 77 2.02 -9.99 15.18
C ASP A 77 1.28 -8.64 15.12
N GLU A 78 0.91 -8.05 16.25
CA GLU A 78 0.26 -6.74 16.30
C GLU A 78 1.23 -5.60 15.96
N GLU A 79 2.53 -5.75 16.27
CA GLU A 79 3.56 -4.79 15.83
C GLU A 79 3.72 -4.85 14.31
N VAL A 80 3.75 -6.05 13.72
CA VAL A 80 3.81 -6.24 12.26
C VAL A 80 2.60 -5.60 11.59
N ARG A 81 1.37 -5.87 12.09
CA ARG A 81 0.14 -5.26 11.55
C ARG A 81 0.13 -3.76 11.68
N ARG A 82 0.63 -3.21 12.80
CA ARG A 82 0.72 -1.75 12.98
C ARG A 82 1.68 -1.13 11.97
N ALA A 83 2.85 -1.74 11.77
CA ALA A 83 3.82 -1.29 10.77
C ALA A 83 3.25 -1.39 9.34
N GLN A 84 2.53 -2.46 9.00
CA GLN A 84 1.82 -2.57 7.71
C GLN A 84 0.80 -1.44 7.50
N ARG A 85 0.03 -1.08 8.54
CA ARG A 85 -0.92 0.05 8.46
C ARG A 85 -0.22 1.39 8.23
N VAL A 86 0.96 1.59 8.83
CA VAL A 86 1.78 2.79 8.58
C VAL A 86 2.20 2.82 7.10
N GLU A 87 2.66 1.71 6.55
CA GLU A 87 3.06 1.65 5.14
C GLU A 87 1.88 1.88 4.19
N ILE A 88 0.74 1.24 4.44
CA ILE A 88 -0.50 1.48 3.68
C ILE A 88 -0.88 2.97 3.75
N ALA A 89 -0.82 3.60 4.93
CA ALA A 89 -1.16 5.01 5.08
C ALA A 89 -0.19 5.94 4.34
N ARG A 90 1.10 5.57 4.24
CA ARG A 90 2.10 6.30 3.46
C ARG A 90 1.83 6.21 1.96
N HIS A 91 1.59 5.00 1.45
CA HIS A 91 1.27 4.79 0.03
C HIS A 91 -0.13 5.31 -0.36
N ASP A 92 -1.06 5.40 0.59
CA ASP A 92 -2.36 6.03 0.40
C ASP A 92 -2.36 7.54 0.66
N ALA A 93 -1.21 8.15 0.93
CA ALA A 93 -1.10 9.59 1.06
C ALA A 93 -1.53 10.28 -0.26
N PRO A 94 -2.34 11.35 -0.21
CA PRO A 94 -2.81 12.01 -1.42
C PRO A 94 -1.66 12.52 -2.30
N THR A 95 -1.69 12.17 -3.58
CA THR A 95 -0.77 12.69 -4.60
C THR A 95 -1.47 13.67 -5.54
N ASP A 96 -0.70 14.34 -6.41
CA ASP A 96 -1.28 15.09 -7.52
C ASP A 96 -2.08 14.12 -8.41
N PRO A 97 -3.40 14.30 -8.58
CA PRO A 97 -4.23 13.37 -9.33
C PRO A 97 -3.77 13.20 -10.78
N GLU A 98 -3.64 11.95 -11.20
CA GLU A 98 -3.39 11.57 -12.58
C GLU A 98 -4.66 10.97 -13.18
N ILE A 99 -4.97 11.32 -14.42
CA ILE A 99 -6.12 10.78 -15.16
C ILE A 99 -5.59 9.86 -16.24
N LEU A 100 -6.00 8.60 -16.22
CA LEU A 100 -5.64 7.59 -17.21
C LEU A 100 -6.87 7.19 -18.02
N VAL A 101 -6.76 7.18 -19.34
CA VAL A 101 -7.80 6.71 -20.25
C VAL A 101 -7.54 5.26 -20.61
N GLN A 102 -8.54 4.41 -20.44
CA GLN A 102 -8.46 3.02 -20.88
C GLN A 102 -8.87 2.91 -22.34
N TRP A 103 -7.92 2.59 -23.21
CA TRP A 103 -8.15 2.44 -24.64
C TRP A 103 -8.60 1.03 -25.01
N ALA A 104 -8.07 0.03 -24.30
CA ALA A 104 -8.40 -1.39 -24.41
C ALA A 104 -8.05 -2.10 -23.08
N PRO A 105 -8.43 -3.37 -22.87
CA PRO A 105 -7.96 -4.14 -21.72
C PRO A 105 -6.43 -4.10 -21.60
N LYS A 106 -5.92 -3.66 -20.45
CA LYS A 106 -4.48 -3.47 -20.16
C LYS A 106 -3.76 -2.38 -20.96
N ILE A 107 -4.46 -1.61 -21.79
CA ILE A 107 -3.89 -0.46 -22.51
C ILE A 107 -4.47 0.82 -21.90
N VAL A 108 -3.67 1.49 -21.08
CA VAL A 108 -3.99 2.78 -20.46
C VAL A 108 -3.00 3.84 -20.92
N ALA A 109 -3.47 5.07 -21.09
CA ALA A 109 -2.61 6.21 -21.41
C ALA A 109 -3.01 7.43 -20.58
N PRO A 110 -2.04 8.25 -20.14
CA PRO A 110 -2.34 9.46 -19.40
C PRO A 110 -3.12 10.46 -20.27
N LEU A 111 -4.12 11.10 -19.67
CA LEU A 111 -4.81 12.24 -20.25
C LEU A 111 -4.00 13.50 -19.97
N GLU A 112 -3.41 14.08 -21.02
CA GLU A 112 -2.67 15.32 -20.89
C GLU A 112 -3.58 16.44 -20.37
N CYS A 113 -3.25 16.95 -19.18
CA CYS A 113 -3.92 18.08 -18.56
C CYS A 113 -2.96 19.27 -18.55
N SER A 114 -3.42 20.42 -19.02
CA SER A 114 -2.59 21.64 -19.16
C SER A 114 -2.11 22.24 -17.83
N SER A 115 -2.61 21.75 -16.70
CA SER A 115 -2.25 22.22 -15.36
C SER A 115 -2.48 21.14 -14.30
N LYS A 116 -1.84 21.30 -13.15
CA LYS A 116 -2.09 20.46 -11.97
C LYS A 116 -3.56 20.59 -11.55
N LEU A 117 -4.23 19.45 -11.40
CA LEU A 117 -5.65 19.40 -11.06
C LEU A 117 -5.84 19.05 -9.60
N SER A 118 -6.66 19.80 -8.87
CA SER A 118 -7.20 19.32 -7.58
C SER A 118 -8.04 18.06 -7.79
N ARG A 119 -8.16 17.18 -6.78
CA ARG A 119 -9.03 15.96 -6.81
C ARG A 119 -10.41 16.23 -7.43
N ARG A 120 -11.11 17.27 -6.97
CA ARG A 120 -12.45 17.64 -7.47
C ARG A 120 -12.44 17.99 -8.97
N LYS A 121 -11.43 18.75 -9.42
CA LYS A 121 -11.29 19.12 -10.83
C LYS A 121 -10.93 17.89 -11.69
N ALA A 122 -10.02 17.04 -11.21
CA ALA A 122 -9.63 15.82 -11.90
C ALA A 122 -10.83 14.90 -12.15
N LEU A 123 -11.61 14.62 -11.11
CA LEU A 123 -12.84 13.81 -11.22
C LEU A 123 -13.86 14.41 -12.20
N LYS A 124 -14.01 15.74 -12.22
CA LYS A 124 -14.89 16.43 -13.17
C LYS A 124 -14.40 16.32 -14.61
N VAL A 125 -13.10 16.54 -14.84
CA VAL A 125 -12.47 16.41 -16.16
C VAL A 125 -12.60 14.97 -16.67
N ALA A 126 -12.25 13.99 -15.83
CA ALA A 126 -12.37 12.57 -16.13
C ALA A 126 -13.81 12.17 -16.46
N SER A 127 -14.79 12.59 -15.66
CA SER A 127 -16.22 12.30 -15.92
C SER A 127 -16.71 12.89 -17.25
N ASN A 128 -16.31 14.13 -17.56
CA ASN A 128 -16.68 14.76 -18.82
C ASN A 128 -16.02 14.06 -20.01
N PHE A 129 -14.75 13.66 -19.87
CA PHE A 129 -14.03 12.93 -20.89
C PHE A 129 -14.64 11.55 -21.14
N ALA A 130 -14.94 10.80 -20.08
CA ALA A 130 -15.55 9.46 -20.16
C ALA A 130 -16.87 9.48 -20.93
N ARG A 131 -17.76 10.42 -20.57
CA ARG A 131 -19.07 10.60 -21.23
C ARG A 131 -18.93 11.04 -22.68
N LYS A 132 -18.09 12.05 -22.95
CA LYS A 132 -17.95 12.63 -24.30
C LYS A 132 -17.33 11.65 -25.29
N ASN A 133 -16.37 10.84 -24.85
CA ASN A 133 -15.59 9.96 -25.72
C ASN A 133 -16.04 8.50 -25.64
N HIS A 134 -17.03 8.18 -24.80
CA HIS A 134 -17.47 6.81 -24.51
C HIS A 134 -16.30 5.89 -24.11
N LYS A 135 -15.48 6.35 -23.15
CA LYS A 135 -14.30 5.62 -22.63
C LYS A 135 -14.35 5.46 -21.12
N ASP A 136 -13.80 4.36 -20.63
CA ASP A 136 -13.50 4.17 -19.21
C ASP A 136 -12.26 5.00 -18.84
N VAL A 137 -12.32 5.64 -17.68
CA VAL A 137 -11.26 6.53 -17.19
C VAL A 137 -10.95 6.18 -15.74
N VAL A 138 -9.68 6.15 -15.40
CA VAL A 138 -9.18 5.94 -14.03
C VAL A 138 -8.59 7.24 -13.53
N VAL A 139 -8.93 7.64 -12.32
CA VAL A 139 -8.28 8.76 -11.62
C VAL A 139 -7.46 8.21 -10.47
N CYS A 140 -6.13 8.27 -10.59
CA CYS A 140 -5.20 7.92 -9.52
C CYS A 140 -5.16 9.06 -8.51
N LEU A 141 -5.41 8.76 -7.23
CA LEU A 141 -5.48 9.74 -6.14
C LEU A 141 -4.34 9.60 -5.13
N SER A 142 -3.76 8.41 -5.08
CA SER A 142 -2.54 8.04 -4.36
C SER A 142 -1.92 6.86 -5.13
N GLU A 143 -0.86 6.25 -4.60
CA GLU A 143 -0.27 5.06 -5.23
C GLU A 143 -1.22 3.85 -5.17
N LEU A 144 -2.06 3.79 -4.13
CA LEU A 144 -3.02 2.70 -3.91
C LEU A 144 -4.44 3.04 -4.37
N ARG A 145 -4.88 4.30 -4.26
CA ARG A 145 -6.28 4.69 -4.39
C ARG A 145 -6.61 5.18 -5.79
N ARG A 146 -7.63 4.56 -6.38
CA ARG A 146 -8.07 4.81 -7.76
C ARG A 146 -9.57 5.00 -7.81
N VAL A 147 -10.04 5.87 -8.70
CA VAL A 147 -11.47 6.03 -9.01
C VAL A 147 -11.69 5.69 -10.47
N TYR A 148 -12.40 4.59 -10.71
CA TYR A 148 -12.85 4.16 -12.02
C TYR A 148 -14.13 4.91 -12.37
N ILE A 149 -14.21 5.41 -13.60
CA ILE A 149 -15.33 6.17 -14.11
C ILE A 149 -15.72 5.63 -15.48
N ASP A 150 -16.93 5.09 -15.55
CA ASP A 150 -17.47 4.50 -16.77
C ASP A 150 -18.08 5.60 -17.69
N PRO A 151 -18.28 5.31 -18.99
CA PRO A 151 -18.95 6.20 -19.94
C PRO A 151 -20.33 6.69 -19.50
N ASN A 152 -21.08 5.88 -18.75
CA ASN A 152 -22.40 6.25 -18.22
C ASN A 152 -22.31 7.18 -16.99
N GLY A 153 -21.11 7.41 -16.46
CA GLY A 153 -20.84 8.21 -15.27
C GLY A 153 -20.93 7.46 -13.95
N ALA A 154 -21.10 6.13 -13.95
CA ALA A 154 -20.91 5.30 -12.77
C ALA A 154 -19.47 5.44 -12.27
N ARG A 155 -19.29 5.34 -10.94
CA ARG A 155 -18.00 5.52 -10.30
C ARG A 155 -17.76 4.43 -9.27
N THR A 156 -16.55 3.90 -9.27
CA THR A 156 -16.09 2.92 -8.30
C THR A 156 -14.74 3.37 -7.76
N GLU A 157 -14.64 3.63 -6.46
CA GLU A 157 -13.36 3.88 -5.79
C GLU A 157 -12.80 2.55 -5.28
N THR A 158 -11.54 2.27 -5.63
CA THR A 158 -10.82 1.08 -5.18
C THR A 158 -9.55 1.48 -4.46
N LEU A 159 -9.15 0.64 -3.51
CA LEU A 159 -7.85 0.67 -2.87
C LEU A 159 -7.09 -0.57 -3.36
N GLU A 160 -6.15 -0.37 -4.27
CA GLU A 160 -5.37 -1.44 -4.88
C GLU A 160 -3.99 -1.49 -4.23
N VAL A 161 -3.85 -2.43 -3.30
CA VAL A 161 -2.53 -2.89 -2.89
C VAL A 161 -1.92 -3.74 -4.02
N PRO A 162 -0.67 -3.52 -4.43
CA PRO A 162 0.03 -4.40 -5.36
C PRO A 162 -0.13 -5.85 -4.91
N TRP A 163 -0.69 -6.68 -5.79
CA TRP A 163 -1.10 -8.05 -5.52
C TRP A 163 0.10 -8.91 -5.06
N SER A 164 0.31 -9.08 -3.75
CA SER A 164 1.00 -10.27 -3.21
C SER A 164 0.73 -10.66 -1.75
N SER A 165 -0.04 -9.90 -0.94
CA SER A 165 0.05 -10.12 0.53
C SER A 165 -1.23 -10.00 1.35
N LEU A 166 -2.39 -9.80 0.74
CA LEU A 166 -3.65 -9.66 1.46
C LEU A 166 -4.68 -10.67 0.91
N GLU A 167 -4.44 -11.95 1.17
CA GLU A 167 -5.53 -12.95 1.22
C GLU A 167 -6.38 -12.80 2.50
N GLY A 168 -6.02 -11.87 3.38
CA GLY A 168 -6.83 -11.40 4.51
C GLY A 168 -7.48 -10.05 4.22
N GLU A 169 -8.67 -9.82 4.77
CA GLU A 169 -9.41 -8.55 4.73
C GLU A 169 -8.44 -7.35 4.88
N LEU A 170 -8.52 -6.39 3.95
CA LEU A 170 -7.86 -5.10 4.11
C LEU A 170 -8.20 -4.57 5.50
N PRO A 171 -7.22 -4.15 6.32
CA PRO A 171 -7.50 -3.65 7.67
C PRO A 171 -8.43 -2.45 7.53
N ASP A 172 -9.69 -2.55 7.97
CA ASP A 172 -10.78 -1.55 7.86
C ASP A 172 -10.32 -0.13 7.47
N VAL A 173 -9.96 0.05 6.20
CA VAL A 173 -9.68 1.37 5.66
C VAL A 173 -11.03 1.87 5.21
N PRO A 174 -11.56 2.96 5.77
CA PRO A 174 -12.88 3.44 5.39
C PRO A 174 -12.89 3.75 3.89
N VAL A 175 -13.54 2.88 3.11
CA VAL A 175 -13.90 3.14 1.72
C VAL A 175 -14.96 4.23 1.78
N ARG A 176 -14.54 5.49 1.67
CA ARG A 176 -15.48 6.61 1.62
C ARG A 176 -16.20 6.52 0.28
N ALA A 177 -17.52 6.32 0.33
CA ALA A 177 -18.36 6.56 -0.84
C ALA A 177 -18.11 7.99 -1.34
N VAL A 178 -17.68 8.14 -2.59
CA VAL A 178 -17.53 9.46 -3.22
C VAL A 178 -18.93 9.92 -3.61
N ALA A 179 -19.48 10.86 -2.84
CA ALA A 179 -20.65 11.65 -3.25
C ALA A 179 -20.30 12.60 -4.40
#